data_AF-A0A7V1FUG1-F1
#
_entry.id   AF-A0A7V1FUG1-F1
#
_cell.length_a   1.000
_cell.length_b   1.000
_cell.length_c   1.000
_cell.angle_alpha   90.00
_cell.angle_beta   90.00
_cell.angle_gamma   90.00
#
_symmetry.space_group_name_H-M   'P 1'
#
loop_
_entity.id
_entity.type
_entity.pdbx_description
1 polymer ?
#
loop_
_entity_poly.entity_id
_entity_poly.type
_entity_poly.pdbx_seq_one_letter_code
_entity_poly.pdbx_strand_id
1 'polypeptide(L)'
;MTEKEFISHHILKHSNDLKNFPEDFTNLESTKELIVPAETLVPGNELFGSYEIIKTDGTPVLQAESIQKAKYIIYASGKRSGTIRIPNDKSLIIQAVEKYDAYLDSLLQEITKEFKNTFPDSQNIHSATSEIFKKLNLVRI
;
A
#
# COMPACT_ATOMS: atom_id res chain seq x y z
N MET A 1 28.27 1.24 -7.56
CA MET A 1 27.04 1.61 -6.84
C MET A 1 27.03 0.89 -5.50
N THR A 2 26.75 1.60 -4.41
CA THR A 2 26.55 1.03 -3.06
C THR A 2 25.06 0.70 -2.83
N GLU A 3 24.74 -0.10 -1.82
CA GLU A 3 23.32 -0.40 -1.49
C GLU A 3 22.53 0.87 -1.16
N LYS A 4 23.15 1.86 -0.49
CA LYS A 4 22.51 3.15 -0.20
C LYS A 4 22.22 3.96 -1.47
N GLU A 5 23.14 3.93 -2.43
CA GLU A 5 22.93 4.56 -3.74
C GLU A 5 21.82 3.86 -4.52
N PHE A 6 21.74 2.53 -4.47
CA PHE A 6 20.67 1.75 -5.08
C PHE A 6 19.30 2.13 -4.50
N ILE A 7 19.17 2.19 -3.17
CA ILE A 7 17.93 2.59 -2.49
C ILE A 7 17.51 4.00 -2.93
N SER A 8 18.45 4.94 -2.91
CA SER A 8 18.19 6.34 -3.29
C SER A 8 17.78 6.46 -4.75
N HIS A 9 18.42 5.69 -5.64
CA HIS A 9 18.09 5.63 -7.06
C HIS A 9 16.65 5.14 -7.28
N HIS A 10 16.26 4.02 -6.65
CA HIS A 10 14.90 3.50 -6.81
C HIS A 10 13.83 4.40 -6.20
N ILE A 11 14.10 5.05 -5.07
CA ILE A 11 13.16 6.03 -4.50
C ILE A 11 12.90 7.15 -5.51
N LEU A 12 13.95 7.71 -6.14
CA LEU A 12 13.82 8.77 -7.14
C LEU A 12 13.17 8.29 -8.44
N LYS A 13 13.53 7.09 -8.91
CA LYS A 13 12.95 6.48 -10.11
C LYS A 13 11.43 6.32 -9.98
N HIS A 14 10.96 5.86 -8.83
CA HIS A 14 9.55 5.57 -8.62
C HIS A 14 8.76 6.73 -8.02
N SER A 15 9.37 7.76 -7.42
CA SER A 15 8.63 8.86 -6.79
C SER A 15 7.77 9.66 -7.77
N ASN A 16 8.16 9.72 -9.04
CA ASN A 16 7.45 10.51 -10.06
C ASN A 16 6.36 9.72 -10.78
N ASP A 17 6.53 8.40 -10.91
CA ASP A 17 5.66 7.54 -11.72
C ASP A 17 4.81 6.59 -10.87
N LEU A 18 4.78 6.80 -9.55
CA LEU A 18 4.01 5.95 -8.65
C LEU A 18 2.51 6.14 -8.90
N LYS A 19 1.83 5.04 -9.26
CA LYS A 19 0.38 5.03 -9.37
C LYS A 19 -0.27 5.31 -8.02
N ASN A 20 -1.27 6.17 -8.06
CA ASN A 20 -2.06 6.61 -6.93
C ASN A 20 -3.24 5.67 -6.69
N PHE A 21 -3.33 5.14 -5.48
CA PHE A 21 -4.52 4.46 -5.03
C PHE A 21 -5.47 5.43 -4.32
N PRO A 22 -6.79 5.39 -4.58
CA PRO A 22 -7.49 4.49 -5.51
C PRO A 22 -7.58 5.00 -6.96
N GLU A 23 -7.16 6.24 -7.24
CA GLU A 23 -7.46 6.95 -8.50
C GLU A 23 -7.03 6.20 -9.77
N ASP A 24 -5.88 5.54 -9.76
CA ASP A 24 -5.35 4.83 -10.93
C ASP A 24 -5.83 3.36 -11.03
N PHE A 25 -6.64 2.90 -10.08
CA PHE A 25 -7.02 1.49 -9.93
C PHE A 25 -8.54 1.26 -9.92
N THR A 26 -9.34 2.30 -9.75
CA THR A 26 -10.81 2.19 -9.69
C THR A 26 -11.52 3.37 -10.35
N ASN A 27 -12.79 3.19 -10.70
CA ASN A 27 -13.66 4.28 -11.12
C ASN A 27 -14.31 4.94 -9.89
N LEU A 28 -14.19 6.26 -9.77
CA LEU A 28 -14.69 7.06 -8.65
C LEU A 28 -15.98 7.84 -8.97
N GLU A 29 -16.75 7.45 -10.00
CA GLU A 29 -18.01 8.11 -10.39
C GLU A 29 -19.11 8.01 -9.31
N SER A 30 -19.26 6.84 -8.66
CA SER A 30 -20.25 6.62 -7.60
C SER A 30 -19.55 6.20 -6.31
N THR A 31 -19.20 7.20 -5.50
CA THR A 31 -18.46 7.00 -4.25
C THR A 31 -19.15 7.66 -3.07
N LYS A 32 -18.83 7.17 -1.88
CA LYS A 32 -19.06 7.87 -0.61
C LYS A 32 -17.72 8.30 -0.01
N GLU A 33 -17.76 9.37 0.77
CA GLU A 33 -16.61 9.80 1.55
C GLU A 33 -16.58 9.04 2.89
N LEU A 34 -15.39 8.63 3.29
CA LEU A 34 -15.11 8.07 4.61
C LEU A 34 -14.00 8.91 5.27
N ILE A 35 -14.27 9.38 6.48
CA ILE A 35 -13.27 10.04 7.31
C ILE A 35 -12.34 8.96 7.87
N VAL A 36 -11.04 9.16 7.70
CA VAL A 36 -10.00 8.25 8.19
C VAL A 36 -8.94 9.06 8.93
N PRO A 37 -8.25 8.51 9.94
CA PRO A 37 -7.12 9.20 10.54
C PRO A 37 -6.06 9.57 9.49
N ALA A 38 -5.48 10.77 9.60
CA ALA A 38 -4.37 11.23 8.76
C ALA A 38 -3.02 10.60 9.19
N GLU A 39 -3.02 9.30 9.43
CA GLU A 39 -1.89 8.53 9.96
C GLU A 39 -1.72 7.23 9.18
N THR A 40 -0.61 6.51 9.40
CA THR A 40 -0.45 5.17 8.83
C THR A 40 -1.41 4.20 9.50
N LEU A 41 -2.24 3.54 8.70
CA LEU A 41 -3.15 2.49 9.15
C LEU A 41 -2.61 1.11 8.79
N VAL A 42 -2.91 0.11 9.61
CA VAL A 42 -2.53 -1.29 9.39
C VAL A 42 -3.71 -2.21 9.72
N PRO A 43 -3.76 -3.44 9.16
CA PRO A 43 -4.80 -4.40 9.54
C PRO A 43 -4.67 -4.78 11.02
N GLY A 44 -5.80 -4.83 11.72
CA GLY A 44 -5.94 -5.39 13.06
C GLY A 44 -6.45 -6.83 13.01
N ASN A 45 -7.19 -7.25 14.05
CA ASN A 45 -7.73 -8.60 14.13
C ASN A 45 -8.95 -8.81 13.22
N GLU A 46 -9.17 -10.07 12.83
CA GLU A 46 -10.45 -10.50 12.31
C GLU A 46 -11.37 -10.89 13.47
N LEU A 47 -12.53 -10.24 13.56
CA LEU A 47 -13.54 -10.47 14.58
C LEU A 47 -14.89 -10.69 13.90
N PHE A 48 -15.39 -11.93 14.00
CA PHE A 48 -16.71 -12.32 13.46
C PHE A 48 -16.88 -12.00 11.97
N GLY A 49 -15.85 -12.26 11.15
CA GLY A 49 -15.86 -12.02 9.70
C GLY A 49 -15.70 -10.55 9.30
N SER A 50 -15.46 -9.66 10.27
CA SER A 50 -15.10 -8.27 10.03
C SER A 50 -13.66 -8.01 10.45
N TYR A 51 -12.98 -7.08 9.78
CA TYR A 51 -11.57 -6.81 9.95
C TYR A 51 -11.38 -5.45 10.61
N GLU A 52 -10.65 -5.41 11.72
CA GLU A 52 -10.24 -4.16 12.34
C GLU A 52 -9.19 -3.46 11.47
N ILE A 53 -9.23 -2.13 11.49
CA ILE A 53 -8.18 -1.26 10.98
C ILE A 53 -7.71 -0.44 12.17
N ILE A 54 -6.41 -0.52 12.44
CA ILE A 54 -5.78 0.06 13.62
C ILE A 54 -4.71 1.06 13.20
N LYS A 55 -4.35 1.95 14.12
CA LYS A 55 -3.13 2.75 14.01
C LYS A 55 -1.90 1.90 14.31
N THR A 56 -0.72 2.45 14.02
CA THR A 56 0.55 1.80 14.36
C THR A 56 0.81 1.64 15.86
N ASP A 57 0.08 2.36 16.71
CA ASP A 57 0.14 2.21 18.18
C ASP A 57 -0.78 1.11 18.73
N GLY A 58 -1.52 0.41 17.85
CA GLY A 58 -2.46 -0.65 18.23
C GLY A 58 -3.90 -0.18 18.43
N THR A 59 -4.18 1.12 18.40
CA THR A 59 -5.53 1.67 18.63
C THR A 59 -6.46 1.34 17.46
N PRO A 60 -7.59 0.64 17.68
CA PRO A 60 -8.61 0.41 16.65
C PRO A 60 -9.30 1.72 16.26
N VAL A 61 -9.46 1.96 14.96
CA VAL A 61 -10.08 3.20 14.45
C VAL A 61 -11.25 2.95 13.52
N LEU A 62 -11.26 1.84 12.79
CA LEU A 62 -12.32 1.47 11.85
C LEU A 62 -12.49 -0.05 11.83
N GLN A 63 -13.63 -0.48 11.28
CA GLN A 63 -13.92 -1.88 11.01
C GLN A 63 -14.48 -2.01 9.59
N ALA A 64 -14.08 -3.06 8.88
CA ALA A 64 -14.54 -3.37 7.54
C ALA A 64 -15.15 -4.76 7.46
N GLU A 65 -16.25 -4.91 6.73
CA GLU A 65 -16.97 -6.18 6.57
C GLU A 65 -16.28 -7.22 5.67
N SER A 66 -15.08 -6.91 5.18
CA SER A 66 -14.26 -7.82 4.36
C SER A 66 -12.81 -7.36 4.33
N ILE A 67 -11.89 -8.30 4.08
CA ILE A 67 -10.46 -8.00 3.96
C ILE A 67 -10.18 -7.07 2.78
N GLN A 68 -10.90 -7.20 1.66
CA GLN A 68 -10.73 -6.33 0.50
C GLN A 68 -11.11 -4.89 0.84
N LYS A 69 -12.20 -4.67 1.57
CA LYS A 69 -12.54 -3.33 2.01
C LYS A 69 -11.55 -2.77 3.04
N ALA A 70 -11.04 -3.60 3.94
CA ALA A 70 -9.98 -3.18 4.86
C ALA A 70 -8.73 -2.73 4.10
N LYS A 71 -8.24 -3.56 3.17
CA LYS A 71 -7.13 -3.24 2.27
C LYS A 71 -7.37 -1.94 1.51
N TYR A 72 -8.54 -1.78 0.90
CA TYR A 72 -8.90 -0.56 0.19
C TYR A 72 -8.77 0.68 1.07
N ILE A 73 -9.32 0.65 2.29
CA ILE A 73 -9.26 1.79 3.22
C ILE A 73 -7.80 2.11 3.57
N ILE A 74 -7.00 1.09 3.87
CA ILE A 74 -5.59 1.26 4.24
C ILE A 74 -4.79 1.84 3.06
N TYR A 75 -4.93 1.28 1.87
CA TYR A 75 -4.24 1.77 0.66
C TYR A 75 -4.64 3.20 0.31
N ALA A 76 -5.93 3.53 0.37
CA ALA A 76 -6.42 4.89 0.12
C ALA A 76 -5.96 5.89 1.20
N SER A 77 -5.77 5.43 2.44
CA SER A 77 -5.27 6.26 3.54
C SER A 77 -3.78 6.62 3.43
N GLY A 78 -3.03 6.00 2.51
CA GLY A 78 -1.58 6.21 2.36
C GLY A 78 -1.17 7.67 2.12
N LYS A 79 -2.05 8.48 1.51
CA LYS A 79 -1.84 9.93 1.31
C LYS A 79 -2.09 10.77 2.58
N ARG A 80 -2.63 10.20 3.65
CA ARG A 80 -2.93 10.85 4.94
C ARG A 80 -3.77 12.13 4.79
N SER A 81 -4.73 12.12 3.86
CA SER A 81 -5.63 13.24 3.56
C SER A 81 -6.74 13.45 4.59
N GLY A 82 -6.93 12.51 5.53
CA GLY A 82 -8.03 12.55 6.51
C GLY A 82 -9.40 12.11 5.96
N THR A 83 -9.52 12.00 4.65
CA THR A 83 -10.73 11.55 3.94
C THR A 83 -10.37 10.74 2.72
N ILE A 84 -11.14 9.68 2.44
CA ILE A 84 -10.99 8.83 1.27
C ILE A 84 -12.34 8.64 0.55
N ARG A 85 -12.28 8.38 -0.75
CA ARG A 85 -13.44 8.02 -1.57
C ARG A 85 -13.51 6.51 -1.73
N ILE A 86 -14.67 5.95 -1.39
CA ILE A 86 -14.93 4.52 -1.48
C ILE A 86 -16.09 4.28 -2.46
N PRO A 87 -15.90 3.46 -3.51
CA PRO A 87 -16.98 3.04 -4.39
C PRO A 87 -18.13 2.42 -3.62
N ASN A 88 -19.36 2.71 -4.05
CA ASN A 88 -20.54 2.06 -3.49
C ASN A 88 -20.65 0.58 -3.94
N ASP A 89 -20.08 0.26 -5.11
CA ASP A 89 -20.02 -1.10 -5.63
C ASP A 89 -18.84 -1.88 -5.03
N LYS A 90 -19.15 -2.99 -4.35
CA LYS A 90 -18.16 -3.89 -3.77
C LYS A 90 -17.25 -4.53 -4.82
N SER A 91 -17.75 -4.77 -6.04
CA SER A 91 -16.96 -5.37 -7.11
C SER A 91 -15.80 -4.46 -7.53
N LEU A 92 -16.01 -3.15 -7.53
CA LEU A 92 -14.98 -2.14 -7.83
C LEU A 92 -13.92 -2.08 -6.72
N ILE A 93 -14.31 -2.27 -5.46
CA ILE A 93 -13.38 -2.34 -4.33
C ILE A 93 -12.45 -3.55 -4.49
N ILE A 94 -13.03 -4.73 -4.75
CA ILE A 94 -12.28 -5.98 -4.92
C ILE A 94 -11.28 -5.84 -6.08
N GLN A 95 -11.76 -5.44 -7.25
CA GLN A 95 -10.92 -5.29 -8.44
C GLN A 95 -9.80 -4.25 -8.24
N ALA A 96 -10.08 -3.14 -7.56
CA ALA A 96 -9.07 -2.12 -7.29
C ALA A 96 -7.95 -2.67 -6.41
N VAL A 97 -8.31 -3.39 -5.35
CA VAL A 97 -7.36 -4.01 -4.42
C VAL A 97 -6.53 -5.07 -5.13
N GLU A 98 -7.15 -5.96 -5.92
CA GLU A 98 -6.43 -6.98 -6.68
C GLU A 98 -5.43 -6.38 -7.68
N LYS A 99 -5.83 -5.34 -8.42
CA LYS A 99 -4.95 -4.63 -9.35
C LYS A 99 -3.80 -3.93 -8.62
N TYR A 100 -4.06 -3.37 -7.45
CA TYR A 100 -3.04 -2.70 -6.66
C TYR A 100 -2.06 -3.68 -6.02
N ASP A 101 -2.54 -4.79 -5.47
CA ASP A 101 -1.71 -5.87 -4.92
C ASP A 101 -0.78 -6.41 -6.03
N ALA A 102 -1.30 -6.66 -7.24
CA ALA A 102 -0.50 -7.10 -8.38
C ALA A 102 0.55 -6.05 -8.81
N TYR A 103 0.22 -4.76 -8.72
CA TYR A 103 1.14 -3.67 -9.00
C TYR A 103 2.28 -3.61 -7.96
N LEU A 104 1.96 -3.70 -6.67
CA LEU A 104 2.96 -3.73 -5.60
C LEU A 104 3.88 -4.95 -5.71
N ASP A 105 3.32 -6.12 -6.05
CA ASP A 105 4.09 -7.34 -6.27
C ASP A 105 5.04 -7.20 -7.46
N SER A 106 4.57 -6.61 -8.56
CA SER A 106 5.40 -6.35 -9.75
C SER A 106 6.56 -5.40 -9.43
N LEU A 107 6.28 -4.33 -8.69
CA LEU A 107 7.29 -3.37 -8.25
C LEU A 107 8.32 -4.02 -7.33
N LEU A 108 7.87 -4.84 -6.37
CA LEU A 108 8.75 -5.57 -5.47
C LEU A 108 9.64 -6.56 -6.24
N GLN A 109 9.09 -7.28 -7.21
CA GLN A 109 9.83 -8.21 -8.05
C GLN A 109 10.89 -7.51 -8.91
N GLU A 110 10.55 -6.37 -9.51
CA GLU A 110 11.49 -5.54 -10.29
C GLU A 110 12.68 -5.12 -9.42
N ILE A 111 12.42 -4.48 -8.28
CA ILE A 111 13.46 -4.02 -7.35
C ILE A 111 14.31 -5.20 -6.85
N THR A 112 13.67 -6.31 -6.48
CA THR A 112 14.34 -7.53 -5.99
C THR A 112 15.28 -8.09 -7.07
N LYS A 113 14.83 -8.15 -8.32
CA LYS A 113 15.63 -8.67 -9.44
C LYS A 113 16.84 -7.76 -9.71
N GLU A 114 16.63 -6.45 -9.77
CA GLU A 114 17.71 -5.48 -9.96
C GLU A 114 18.72 -5.50 -8.80
N PHE A 115 18.25 -5.65 -7.56
CA PHE A 115 19.11 -5.77 -6.38
C PHE A 115 20.00 -7.00 -6.47
N LYS A 116 19.44 -8.18 -6.77
CA LYS A 116 20.22 -9.44 -6.89
C LYS A 116 21.25 -9.38 -8.02
N ASN A 117 20.93 -8.71 -9.12
CA ASN A 117 21.87 -8.54 -10.23
C ASN A 117 23.02 -7.59 -9.87
N THR A 118 22.77 -6.59 -9.02
CA THR A 118 23.76 -5.60 -8.60
C THR A 118 24.63 -6.10 -7.44
N PHE A 119 24.01 -6.80 -6.48
CA PHE A 119 24.63 -7.28 -5.24
C PHE A 119 24.34 -8.78 -5.02
N PRO A 120 24.92 -9.68 -5.84
CA PRO A 120 24.61 -11.12 -5.81
C PRO A 120 24.93 -11.78 -4.45
N ASP A 121 25.94 -11.30 -3.74
CA ASP A 121 26.38 -11.84 -2.45
C ASP A 121 25.71 -11.18 -1.23
N SER A 122 24.87 -10.15 -1.44
CA SER A 122 24.23 -9.42 -0.35
C SER A 122 23.00 -10.14 0.20
N GLN A 123 22.90 -10.20 1.53
CA GLN A 123 21.71 -10.69 2.23
C GLN A 123 20.74 -9.57 2.63
N ASN A 124 21.03 -8.31 2.27
CA ASN A 124 20.28 -7.14 2.72
C ASN A 124 19.03 -6.83 1.88
N ILE A 125 18.62 -7.73 1.00
CA ILE A 125 17.53 -7.48 0.04
C ILE A 125 16.20 -7.09 0.71
N HIS A 126 15.87 -7.74 1.83
CA HIS A 126 14.66 -7.44 2.60
C HIS A 126 14.72 -6.05 3.23
N SER A 127 15.90 -5.64 3.72
CA SER A 127 16.11 -4.32 4.30
C SER A 127 15.98 -3.24 3.22
N ALA A 128 16.65 -3.42 2.07
CA ALA A 128 16.63 -2.47 0.97
C ALA A 128 15.22 -2.27 0.40
N THR A 129 14.50 -3.36 0.12
CA THR A 129 13.12 -3.30 -0.40
C THR A 129 12.16 -2.66 0.60
N SER A 130 12.27 -3.01 1.89
CA SER A 130 11.45 -2.41 2.94
C SER A 130 11.72 -0.92 3.11
N GLU A 131 12.98 -0.48 3.01
CA GLU A 131 13.33 0.94 3.09
C GLU A 131 12.76 1.73 1.91
N ILE A 132 12.87 1.19 0.69
CA ILE A 132 12.28 1.80 -0.52
C ILE A 132 10.77 1.93 -0.35
N PHE A 133 10.06 0.86 0.01
CA PHE A 133 8.60 0.88 0.18
C PHE A 133 8.17 1.87 1.27
N LYS A 134 8.87 1.88 2.41
CA LYS A 134 8.60 2.83 3.49
C LYS A 134 8.78 4.29 3.03
N LYS A 135 9.83 4.58 2.25
CA LYS A 135 10.10 5.94 1.75
C LYS A 135 9.10 6.38 0.68
N LEU A 136 8.54 5.44 -0.07
CA LEU A 136 7.46 5.67 -1.04
C LEU A 136 6.06 5.63 -0.41
N ASN A 137 5.94 5.46 0.92
CA ASN A 137 4.68 5.27 1.64
C ASN A 137 3.82 4.11 1.10
N LEU A 138 4.46 3.07 0.58
CA LEU A 138 3.82 1.86 0.11
C LEU A 138 3.69 0.86 1.25
N VAL A 139 2.49 0.30 1.40
CA VAL A 139 2.19 -0.78 2.36
C VAL A 139 1.71 -1.98 1.57
N ARG A 140 2.31 -3.14 1.82
CA ARG A 140 1.89 -4.42 1.25
C ARG A 140 1.25 -5.25 2.37
N ILE A 141 -0.01 -5.64 2.19
CA ILE A 141 -0.85 -6.33 3.20
C ILE A 141 -1.15 -7.75 2.75
#